data_AF-U4UDR0-F1
#
_entry.id   AF-U4UDR0-F1
#
_cell.length_a   1.000
_cell.length_b   1.000
_cell.length_c   1.000
_cell.angle_alpha   90.00
_cell.angle_beta   90.00
_cell.angle_gamma   90.00
#
_symmetry.space_group_name_H-M   'P 1'
#
loop_
_entity.id
_entity.type
_entity.pdbx_description
1 polymer ?
#
loop_
_entity_poly.entity_id
_entity_poly.type
_entity_poly.pdbx_seq_one_letter_code
_entity_poly.pdbx_strand_id
1 'polypeptide(L)'
;MEDEYCTDEEELSKETEWIRASLDVRAAGRRAVNTLASSKMSDSLVILHYNDVYNVEARQGPEPIGGAARFCTAIKSLEALNPLVLFSGDAFSPSMLSTFTKGEHMVPVLNEIGTHCAVLGNHDFDHGLEMLSKWVEQSNFPWLMSNVVDNETGRPLGEGRITHVVNWGGRRIGLVGLVEKEWLDTLATINPEEVTFLDFVEAGQKLAAQLKQEVEATDS
;
A
#
# COMPACT_ATOMS: atom_id res chain seq x y z
N MET A 1 15.08 -13.57 -45.90
CA MET A 1 14.65 -14.86 -45.35
C MET A 1 15.84 -15.36 -44.56
N GLU A 2 15.98 -14.81 -43.36
CA GLU A 2 16.93 -15.25 -42.34
C GLU A 2 16.12 -15.16 -41.04
N ASP A 3 15.45 -16.26 -40.72
CA ASP A 3 14.80 -16.45 -39.42
C ASP A 3 15.92 -16.74 -38.43
N GLU A 4 16.15 -15.80 -37.53
CA GLU A 4 17.11 -15.90 -36.44
C GLU A 4 16.53 -16.87 -35.40
N TYR A 5 17.06 -18.09 -35.38
CA TYR A 5 16.74 -19.11 -34.38
C TYR A 5 17.14 -18.58 -32.99
N CYS A 6 16.17 -18.05 -32.24
CA CYS A 6 16.29 -17.89 -30.80
C CYS A 6 16.51 -19.29 -30.21
N THR A 7 17.66 -19.50 -29.57
CA THR A 7 18.15 -20.82 -29.19
C THR A 7 17.47 -21.30 -27.91
N ASP A 8 17.07 -22.58 -27.87
CA ASP A 8 16.46 -23.26 -26.72
C ASP A 8 17.27 -23.12 -25.41
N GLU A 9 18.57 -22.84 -25.49
CA GLU A 9 19.45 -22.59 -24.35
C GLU A 9 19.13 -21.27 -23.61
N GLU A 10 18.68 -20.25 -24.33
CA GLU A 10 18.36 -18.94 -23.74
C GLU A 10 17.03 -18.99 -22.97
N GLU A 11 16.06 -19.78 -23.46
CA GLU A 11 14.82 -20.09 -22.74
C GLU A 11 15.08 -20.96 -21.51
N LEU A 12 15.90 -22.01 -21.61
CA LEU A 12 16.29 -22.84 -20.45
C LEU A 12 17.03 -22.07 -19.36
N SER A 13 17.86 -21.10 -19.76
CA SER A 13 18.58 -20.22 -18.82
C SER A 13 17.61 -19.31 -18.06
N LYS A 14 16.67 -18.67 -18.77
CA LYS A 14 15.61 -17.85 -18.16
C LYS A 14 14.69 -18.71 -17.28
N GLU A 15 14.47 -19.97 -17.66
CA GLU A 15 13.74 -20.93 -16.84
C GLU A 15 14.43 -21.24 -15.51
N THR A 16 15.74 -21.48 -15.56
CA THR A 16 16.51 -21.79 -14.36
C THR A 16 16.74 -20.58 -13.45
N GLU A 17 16.81 -19.37 -14.00
CA GLU A 17 16.88 -18.13 -13.23
C GLU A 17 15.55 -17.81 -12.51
N TRP A 18 14.39 -17.97 -13.15
CA TRP A 18 13.12 -17.75 -12.45
C TRP A 18 12.92 -18.72 -11.28
N ILE A 19 13.35 -19.97 -11.44
CA ILE A 19 13.29 -20.98 -10.37
C ILE A 19 14.14 -20.49 -9.19
N ARG A 20 15.35 -19.98 -9.45
CA ARG A 20 16.25 -19.46 -8.41
C ARG A 20 15.67 -18.24 -7.70
N ALA A 21 15.18 -17.24 -8.42
CA ALA A 21 14.56 -16.05 -7.82
C ALA A 21 13.32 -16.42 -6.96
N SER A 22 12.49 -17.36 -7.42
CA SER A 22 11.36 -17.89 -6.65
C SER A 22 11.82 -18.61 -5.37
N LEU A 23 12.89 -19.41 -5.48
CA LEU A 23 13.48 -20.10 -4.35
C LEU A 23 14.09 -19.13 -3.33
N ASP A 24 14.68 -18.02 -3.79
CA ASP A 24 15.29 -17.00 -2.94
C ASP A 24 14.27 -16.18 -2.17
N VAL A 25 13.15 -15.77 -2.79
CA VAL A 25 12.02 -15.16 -2.08
C VAL A 25 11.45 -16.12 -1.04
N ARG A 26 11.26 -17.40 -1.42
CA ARG A 26 10.86 -18.45 -0.48
C ARG A 26 11.89 -18.68 0.62
N ALA A 27 13.17 -18.51 0.36
CA ALA A 27 14.24 -18.69 1.34
C ALA A 27 14.34 -17.48 2.28
N ALA A 28 14.18 -16.25 1.78
CA ALA A 28 14.10 -15.04 2.58
C ALA A 28 12.85 -15.07 3.48
N GLY A 29 11.69 -15.44 2.92
CA GLY A 29 10.47 -15.69 3.67
C GLY A 29 10.66 -16.77 4.73
N ARG A 30 11.24 -17.93 4.38
CA ARG A 30 11.55 -18.99 5.35
C ARG A 30 12.54 -18.55 6.43
N ARG A 31 13.55 -17.74 6.11
CA ARG A 31 14.50 -17.21 7.10
C ARG A 31 13.82 -16.22 8.05
N ALA A 32 13.02 -15.30 7.53
CA ALA A 32 12.22 -14.39 8.34
C ALA A 32 11.25 -15.15 9.25
N VAL A 33 10.54 -16.14 8.69
CA VAL A 33 9.64 -17.04 9.42
C VAL A 33 10.38 -17.83 10.49
N ASN A 34 11.54 -18.41 10.20
CA ASN A 34 12.31 -19.19 11.17
C ASN A 34 12.88 -18.32 12.31
N THR A 35 13.33 -17.10 12.00
CA THR A 35 13.79 -16.14 13.00
C THR A 35 12.64 -15.69 13.91
N LEU A 36 11.47 -15.40 13.34
CA LEU A 36 10.27 -15.02 14.10
C LEU A 36 9.72 -16.20 14.92
N ALA A 37 9.71 -17.41 14.35
CA ALA A 37 9.26 -18.64 15.00
C ALA A 37 10.15 -19.08 16.18
N SER A 38 11.43 -18.69 16.19
CA SER A 38 12.34 -18.93 17.32
C SER A 38 12.13 -17.96 18.49
N SER A 39 11.51 -16.80 18.25
CA SER A 39 10.99 -15.94 19.31
C SER A 39 9.60 -16.45 19.72
N LYS A 40 9.12 -16.18 20.94
CA LYS A 40 7.72 -16.48 21.27
C LYS A 40 6.83 -15.65 20.34
N MET A 41 6.34 -16.27 19.27
CA MET A 41 5.44 -15.71 18.26
C MET A 41 4.16 -15.07 18.86
N SER A 42 3.82 -15.38 20.11
CA SER A 42 2.66 -14.81 20.79
C SER A 42 2.75 -13.30 21.03
N ASP A 43 3.96 -12.72 21.02
CA ASP A 43 4.15 -11.32 21.42
C ASP A 43 4.58 -10.39 20.27
N SER A 44 4.96 -10.91 19.10
CA SER A 44 5.46 -10.09 17.99
C SER A 44 4.33 -9.55 17.10
N LEU A 45 4.32 -8.24 16.86
CA LEU A 45 3.54 -7.62 15.78
C LEU A 45 4.39 -7.61 14.51
N VAL A 46 3.94 -8.31 13.47
CA VAL A 46 4.56 -8.27 12.15
C VAL A 46 3.80 -7.28 11.28
N ILE A 47 4.50 -6.32 10.69
CA ILE A 47 3.94 -5.37 9.73
C ILE A 47 4.58 -5.66 8.37
N LEU A 48 3.75 -5.84 7.35
CA LEU A 48 4.19 -5.80 5.96
C LEU A 48 3.74 -4.45 5.39
N HIS A 49 4.66 -3.73 4.78
CA HIS A 49 4.37 -2.44 4.18
C HIS A 49 4.79 -2.43 2.72
N TYR A 50 4.05 -1.69 1.92
CA TYR A 50 4.41 -1.35 0.55
C TYR A 50 3.87 0.04 0.20
N ASN A 51 4.35 0.59 -0.91
CA ASN A 51 4.01 1.92 -1.42
C ASN A 51 4.26 1.97 -2.94
N ASP A 52 3.81 3.02 -3.61
CA ASP A 52 4.23 3.37 -4.97
C ASP A 52 4.04 2.22 -5.98
N VAL A 53 2.81 1.72 -6.10
CA VAL A 53 2.46 0.57 -6.93
C VAL A 53 1.80 0.98 -8.23
N TYR A 54 2.63 1.39 -9.19
CA TYR A 54 2.16 1.98 -10.43
C TYR A 54 1.76 0.97 -11.52
N ASN A 55 2.38 -0.22 -11.54
CA ASN A 55 2.23 -1.16 -12.65
C ASN A 55 1.80 -2.55 -12.17
N VAL A 56 0.78 -3.11 -12.83
CA VAL A 56 0.33 -4.49 -12.63
C VAL A 56 1.29 -5.49 -13.29
N GLU A 57 1.88 -5.10 -14.42
CA GLU A 57 2.79 -5.95 -15.18
C GLU A 57 4.17 -6.03 -14.52
N ALA A 58 4.85 -7.15 -14.74
CA ALA A 58 6.25 -7.26 -14.39
C ALA A 58 7.09 -6.37 -15.33
N ARG A 59 8.15 -5.77 -14.81
CA ARG A 59 9.11 -5.01 -15.61
C ARG A 59 10.14 -5.97 -16.20
N GLN A 60 10.52 -5.71 -17.45
CA GLN A 60 11.61 -6.43 -18.11
C GLN A 60 12.95 -6.08 -17.46
N GLY A 61 13.77 -7.09 -17.18
CA GLY A 61 15.07 -6.93 -16.52
C GLY A 61 15.78 -8.27 -16.34
N PRO A 62 17.07 -8.26 -15.96
CA PRO A 62 17.86 -9.48 -15.76
C PRO A 62 17.33 -10.38 -14.64
N GLU A 63 16.46 -9.85 -13.78
CA GLU A 63 15.67 -10.60 -12.81
C GLU A 63 14.20 -10.20 -12.98
N PRO A 64 13.21 -11.08 -12.74
CA PRO A 64 11.82 -10.68 -12.77
C PRO A 64 11.56 -9.61 -11.69
N ILE A 65 11.22 -8.39 -12.12
CA ILE A 65 10.98 -7.22 -11.24
C ILE A 65 9.47 -6.94 -11.16
N GLY A 66 8.94 -6.97 -9.94
CA GLY A 66 7.54 -6.60 -9.67
C GLY A 66 6.50 -7.53 -10.30
N GLY A 67 5.36 -6.96 -10.70
CA GLY A 67 4.17 -7.65 -11.16
C GLY A 67 3.21 -7.96 -10.02
N ALA A 68 1.96 -7.51 -10.14
CA ALA A 68 0.93 -7.64 -9.12
C ALA A 68 0.72 -9.09 -8.68
N ALA A 69 0.63 -10.04 -9.62
CA ALA A 69 0.42 -11.46 -9.30
C ALA A 69 1.58 -12.04 -8.46
N ARG A 70 2.82 -11.67 -8.78
CA ARG A 70 4.00 -12.09 -8.01
C ARG A 70 4.02 -11.44 -6.63
N PHE A 71 3.67 -10.16 -6.55
CA PHE A 71 3.57 -9.44 -5.29
C PHE A 71 2.50 -10.06 -4.37
N CYS A 72 1.29 -10.32 -4.88
CA CYS A 72 0.24 -11.02 -4.11
C CYS A 72 0.71 -12.40 -3.64
N THR A 73 1.41 -13.15 -4.50
CA THR A 73 1.98 -14.47 -4.12
C THR A 73 3.02 -14.33 -3.01
N ALA A 74 3.88 -13.31 -3.07
CA ALA A 74 4.88 -13.04 -2.04
C ALA A 74 4.22 -12.69 -0.70
N ILE A 75 3.23 -11.81 -0.69
CA ILE A 75 2.47 -11.46 0.53
C ILE A 75 1.77 -12.69 1.12
N LYS A 76 1.07 -13.49 0.30
CA LYS A 76 0.42 -14.73 0.75
C LYS A 76 1.41 -15.76 1.31
N SER A 77 2.64 -15.81 0.78
CA SER A 77 3.66 -16.71 1.33
C SER A 77 4.08 -16.37 2.77
N LEU A 78 3.77 -15.16 3.23
CA LEU A 78 4.04 -14.65 4.57
C LEU A 78 2.82 -14.66 5.48
N GLU A 79 1.67 -15.16 5.02
CA GLU A 79 0.40 -15.17 5.77
C GLU A 79 0.51 -15.89 7.12
N ALA A 80 1.34 -16.93 7.21
CA ALA A 80 1.60 -17.66 8.45
C ALA A 80 2.22 -16.80 9.57
N LEU A 81 2.77 -15.62 9.24
CA LEU A 81 3.25 -14.65 10.21
C LEU A 81 2.12 -13.82 10.84
N ASN A 82 0.88 -13.96 10.36
CA ASN A 82 -0.24 -13.11 10.69
C ASN A 82 0.10 -11.61 10.59
N PRO A 83 0.55 -11.11 9.42
CA PRO A 83 1.03 -9.74 9.28
C PRO A 83 -0.10 -8.72 9.17
N LEU A 84 0.07 -7.56 9.81
CA LEU A 84 -0.70 -6.37 9.49
C LEU A 84 -0.14 -5.74 8.20
N VAL A 85 -0.90 -5.83 7.11
CA VAL A 85 -0.51 -5.31 5.79
C VAL A 85 -0.98 -3.86 5.64
N LEU A 86 -0.05 -2.93 5.44
CA LEU A 86 -0.30 -1.49 5.33
C LEU A 86 0.24 -0.94 4.00
N PHE A 87 -0.43 0.08 3.48
CA PHE A 87 -0.08 0.71 2.20
C PHE A 87 0.10 2.23 2.35
N SER A 88 1.18 2.80 1.81
CA SER A 88 1.45 4.25 1.90
C SER A 88 1.07 5.05 0.64
N GLY A 89 0.08 4.56 -0.12
CA GLY A 89 -0.51 5.31 -1.21
C GLY A 89 0.24 5.21 -2.53
N ASP A 90 -0.26 5.97 -3.51
CA ASP A 90 0.22 6.00 -4.89
C ASP A 90 -0.02 4.67 -5.62
N ALA A 91 -1.30 4.39 -5.87
CA ALA A 91 -1.75 3.23 -6.63
C ALA A 91 -2.39 3.58 -7.97
N PHE A 92 -3.10 4.70 -8.07
CA PHE A 92 -3.99 4.92 -9.22
C PHE A 92 -3.32 5.56 -10.44
N SER A 93 -2.10 6.06 -10.31
CA SER A 93 -1.28 6.69 -11.36
C SER A 93 0.19 6.74 -10.92
N PRO A 94 1.20 6.86 -11.80
CA PRO A 94 1.09 6.83 -13.26
C PRO A 94 1.42 5.47 -13.89
N SER A 95 0.58 5.04 -14.83
CA SER A 95 0.92 3.96 -15.75
C SER A 95 0.22 4.09 -17.10
N MET A 96 0.70 3.32 -18.07
CA MET A 96 0.01 3.19 -19.35
C MET A 96 -1.44 2.73 -19.13
N LEU A 97 -1.65 1.77 -18.23
CA LEU A 97 -2.99 1.26 -17.94
C LEU A 97 -3.84 2.26 -17.15
N SER A 98 -3.27 3.06 -16.24
CA SER A 98 -4.01 4.12 -15.56
C SER A 98 -4.50 5.20 -16.52
N THR A 99 -3.77 5.47 -17.61
CA THR A 99 -4.20 6.44 -18.63
C THR A 99 -5.56 6.05 -19.25
N PHE A 100 -5.79 4.76 -19.50
CA PHE A 100 -7.03 4.23 -20.09
C PHE A 100 -8.11 3.92 -19.05
N THR A 101 -7.72 3.39 -17.89
CA THR A 101 -8.66 2.89 -16.86
C THR A 101 -8.91 3.89 -15.74
N LYS A 102 -8.19 5.02 -15.72
CA LYS A 102 -8.22 6.02 -14.64
C LYS A 102 -7.93 5.44 -13.26
N GLY A 103 -7.07 4.42 -13.20
CA GLY A 103 -6.65 3.74 -11.97
C GLY A 103 -7.50 2.54 -11.56
N GLU A 104 -8.67 2.33 -12.16
CA GLU A 104 -9.63 1.25 -11.80
C GLU A 104 -8.97 -0.12 -11.64
N HIS A 105 -8.08 -0.44 -12.57
CA HIS A 105 -7.38 -1.72 -12.65
C HIS A 105 -6.60 -2.11 -11.38
N MET A 106 -6.23 -1.14 -10.54
CA MET A 106 -5.49 -1.39 -9.30
C MET A 106 -6.38 -1.76 -8.12
N VAL A 107 -7.67 -1.39 -8.12
CA VAL A 107 -8.63 -1.74 -7.06
C VAL A 107 -8.67 -3.26 -6.79
N PRO A 108 -8.89 -4.15 -7.78
CA PRO A 108 -8.89 -5.58 -7.53
C PRO A 108 -7.54 -6.11 -7.05
N VAL A 109 -6.43 -5.49 -7.47
CA VAL A 109 -5.08 -5.87 -7.01
C VAL A 109 -4.89 -5.55 -5.53
N LEU A 110 -5.23 -4.32 -5.11
CA LEU A 110 -5.11 -3.90 -3.71
C LEU A 110 -6.02 -4.75 -2.79
N ASN A 111 -7.22 -5.07 -3.27
CA ASN A 111 -8.13 -5.96 -2.55
C ASN A 111 -7.58 -7.39 -2.43
N GLU A 112 -6.93 -7.91 -3.47
CA GLU A 112 -6.32 -9.26 -3.47
C GLU A 112 -5.06 -9.36 -2.61
N ILE A 113 -4.32 -8.25 -2.42
CA ILE A 113 -3.16 -8.19 -1.52
C ILE A 113 -3.58 -8.43 -0.05
N GLY A 114 -4.83 -8.12 0.31
CA GLY A 114 -5.28 -8.18 1.70
C GLY A 114 -4.79 -7.00 2.54
N THR A 115 -4.73 -5.81 1.95
CA THR A 115 -4.36 -4.58 2.65
C THR A 115 -5.39 -4.23 3.72
N HIS A 116 -4.92 -3.84 4.90
CA HIS A 116 -5.78 -3.55 6.06
C HIS A 116 -6.07 -2.06 6.20
N CYS A 117 -5.17 -1.21 5.74
CA CYS A 117 -5.32 0.24 5.77
C CYS A 117 -4.33 0.88 4.80
N ALA A 118 -4.75 1.98 4.17
CA ALA A 118 -3.91 2.77 3.29
C ALA A 118 -3.87 4.24 3.69
N VAL A 119 -2.85 4.96 3.24
CA VAL A 119 -2.82 6.44 3.19
C VAL A 119 -2.98 6.85 1.74
N LEU A 120 -3.68 7.96 1.48
CA LEU A 120 -3.75 8.52 0.13
C LEU A 120 -2.42 9.18 -0.24
N GLY A 121 -1.86 8.80 -1.39
CA GLY A 121 -0.71 9.46 -2.02
C GLY A 121 -1.15 10.55 -3.00
N ASN A 122 -0.21 11.32 -3.56
CA ASN A 122 -0.55 12.43 -4.45
C ASN A 122 -1.06 11.93 -5.80
N HIS A 123 -0.51 10.84 -6.31
CA HIS A 123 -0.91 10.28 -7.60
C HIS A 123 -2.28 9.60 -7.55
N ASP A 124 -2.80 9.32 -6.36
CA ASP A 124 -4.18 8.86 -6.20
C ASP A 124 -5.21 9.92 -6.64
N PHE A 125 -4.81 11.19 -6.68
CA PHE A 125 -5.64 12.33 -7.10
C PHE A 125 -5.52 12.66 -8.59
N ASP A 126 -4.59 12.08 -9.35
CA ASP A 126 -4.29 12.46 -10.75
C ASP A 126 -5.50 12.39 -11.71
N HIS A 127 -6.52 11.61 -11.34
CA HIS A 127 -7.74 11.44 -12.13
C HIS A 127 -8.96 12.18 -11.54
N GLY A 128 -8.72 13.06 -10.56
CA GLY A 128 -9.74 13.87 -9.89
C GLY A 128 -10.47 13.14 -8.76
N LEU A 129 -11.07 13.92 -7.85
CA LEU A 129 -11.75 13.43 -6.65
C LEU A 129 -12.93 12.51 -6.96
N GLU A 130 -13.64 12.72 -8.08
CA GLU A 130 -14.78 11.87 -8.45
C GLU A 130 -14.34 10.43 -8.71
N MET A 131 -13.23 10.25 -9.43
CA MET A 131 -12.70 8.90 -9.71
C MET A 131 -12.08 8.30 -8.46
N LEU A 132 -11.30 9.07 -7.71
CA LEU A 132 -10.72 8.62 -6.44
C LEU A 132 -11.81 8.13 -5.46
N SER A 133 -12.90 8.87 -5.32
CA SER A 133 -14.01 8.49 -4.43
C SER A 133 -14.59 7.12 -4.77
N LYS A 134 -14.72 6.80 -6.06
CA LYS A 134 -15.19 5.48 -6.53
C LYS A 134 -14.21 4.37 -6.14
N TRP A 135 -12.90 4.62 -6.27
CA TRP A 135 -11.88 3.61 -5.93
C TRP A 135 -11.73 3.39 -4.44
N VAL A 136 -11.85 4.46 -3.64
CA VAL A 136 -11.93 4.40 -2.18
C VAL A 136 -13.15 3.58 -1.75
N GLU A 137 -14.32 3.81 -2.36
CA GLU A 137 -15.55 3.05 -2.07
C GLU A 137 -15.44 1.56 -2.45
N GLN A 138 -14.76 1.24 -3.53
CA GLN A 138 -14.57 -0.14 -4.00
C GLN A 138 -13.40 -0.88 -3.30
N SER A 139 -12.62 -0.18 -2.47
CA SER A 139 -11.55 -0.78 -1.68
C SER A 139 -12.12 -1.49 -0.44
N ASN A 140 -11.63 -2.69 -0.13
CA ASN A 140 -12.06 -3.46 1.04
C ASN A 140 -11.44 -2.98 2.37
N PHE A 141 -10.70 -1.87 2.33
CA PHE A 141 -9.97 -1.29 3.45
C PHE A 141 -10.12 0.23 3.45
N PRO A 142 -9.99 0.88 4.63
CA PRO A 142 -10.05 2.32 4.72
C PRO A 142 -8.78 2.98 4.18
N TRP A 143 -8.99 4.11 3.52
CA TRP A 143 -7.95 5.08 3.17
C TRP A 143 -7.91 6.19 4.22
N LEU A 144 -6.71 6.65 4.56
CA LEU A 144 -6.47 7.67 5.56
C LEU A 144 -5.99 8.98 4.92
N MET A 145 -6.50 10.08 5.47
CA MET A 145 -5.99 11.42 5.30
C MET A 145 -6.18 12.13 6.64
N SER A 146 -5.11 12.33 7.41
CA SER A 146 -5.21 12.79 8.79
C SER A 146 -4.93 14.27 8.96
N ASN A 147 -4.20 14.89 8.02
CA ASN A 147 -3.67 16.24 8.17
C ASN A 147 -3.89 17.15 6.95
N VAL A 148 -4.77 16.76 6.02
CA VAL A 148 -5.23 17.63 4.93
C VAL A 148 -6.75 17.65 4.91
N VAL A 149 -7.32 18.83 5.05
CA VAL A 149 -8.76 19.08 5.07
C VAL A 149 -9.16 19.77 3.79
N ASP A 150 -10.22 19.30 3.15
CA ASP A 150 -10.88 19.98 2.05
C ASP A 150 -11.68 21.18 2.59
N ASN A 151 -11.38 22.39 2.10
CA ASN A 151 -11.99 23.63 2.59
C ASN A 151 -13.47 23.75 2.21
N GLU A 152 -13.92 23.09 1.14
CA GLU A 152 -15.33 23.11 0.72
C GLU A 152 -16.19 22.27 1.67
N THR A 153 -15.73 21.05 1.98
CA THR A 153 -16.51 20.10 2.77
C THR A 153 -16.19 20.14 4.27
N GLY A 154 -15.05 20.69 4.67
CA GLY A 154 -14.53 20.62 6.03
C GLY A 154 -14.16 19.19 6.48
N ARG A 155 -14.11 18.23 5.55
CA ARG A 155 -13.77 16.82 5.80
C ARG A 155 -12.35 16.53 5.31
N PRO A 156 -11.74 15.40 5.68
CA PRO A 156 -10.45 15.03 5.12
C PRO A 156 -10.51 14.88 3.61
N LEU A 157 -9.43 15.30 2.94
CA LEU A 157 -9.34 15.25 1.49
C LEU A 157 -9.46 13.80 0.96
N GLY A 158 -10.17 13.62 -0.17
CA GLY A 158 -10.23 12.35 -0.90
C GLY A 158 -11.08 11.26 -0.24
N GLU A 159 -12.10 11.63 0.55
CA GLU A 159 -12.92 10.70 1.35
C GLU A 159 -12.11 9.87 2.36
N GLY A 160 -10.90 10.35 2.70
CA GLY A 160 -10.05 9.73 3.71
C GLY A 160 -10.66 9.77 5.11
N ARG A 161 -10.37 8.76 5.92
CA ARG A 161 -10.64 8.79 7.36
C ARG A 161 -9.50 9.51 8.08
N ILE A 162 -9.83 10.22 9.16
CA ILE A 162 -8.82 10.89 9.99
C ILE A 162 -7.91 9.86 10.68
N THR A 163 -8.48 8.79 11.22
CA THR A 163 -7.74 7.69 11.85
C THR A 163 -8.45 6.38 11.57
N HIS A 164 -7.78 5.27 11.85
CA HIS A 164 -8.40 3.95 11.89
C HIS A 164 -7.84 3.13 13.04
N VAL A 165 -8.66 2.25 13.61
CA VAL A 165 -8.22 1.35 14.69
C VAL A 165 -8.50 -0.09 14.29
N VAL A 166 -7.47 -0.92 14.36
CA VAL A 166 -7.54 -2.35 14.06
C VAL A 166 -7.20 -3.17 15.30
N ASN A 167 -7.92 -4.27 15.52
CA ASN A 167 -7.55 -5.26 16.52
C ASN A 167 -6.77 -6.37 15.83
N TRP A 168 -5.48 -6.49 16.13
CA TRP A 168 -4.57 -7.41 15.45
C TRP A 168 -3.65 -8.12 16.42
N GLY A 169 -3.60 -9.45 16.36
CA GLY A 169 -2.74 -10.25 17.25
C GLY A 169 -2.99 -9.98 18.74
N GLY A 170 -4.25 -9.76 19.14
CA GLY A 170 -4.61 -9.42 20.51
C GLY A 170 -4.25 -7.99 20.95
N ARG A 171 -3.81 -7.12 20.03
CA ARG A 171 -3.46 -5.72 20.28
C ARG A 171 -4.46 -4.80 19.57
N ARG A 172 -4.88 -3.72 20.24
CA ARG A 172 -5.61 -2.61 19.60
C ARG A 172 -4.59 -1.61 19.05
N ILE A 173 -4.58 -1.40 17.74
CA ILE A 173 -3.58 -0.61 17.01
C ILE A 173 -4.28 0.58 16.36
N GLY A 174 -3.89 1.80 16.75
CA GLY A 174 -4.33 3.03 16.09
C GLY A 174 -3.42 3.39 14.92
N LEU A 175 -4.03 3.78 13.81
CA LEU A 175 -3.39 4.12 12.53
C LEU A 175 -3.74 5.57 12.16
N VAL A 176 -2.73 6.29 11.68
CA VAL A 176 -2.81 7.70 11.25
C VAL A 176 -2.07 7.81 9.91
N GLY A 177 -2.65 8.52 8.95
CA GLY A 177 -2.08 8.74 7.63
C GLY A 177 -1.69 10.19 7.42
N LEU A 178 -0.39 10.47 7.44
CA LEU A 178 0.15 11.83 7.38
C LEU A 178 0.88 12.06 6.06
N VAL A 179 0.75 13.27 5.52
CA VAL A 179 1.51 13.75 4.36
C VAL A 179 2.35 14.98 4.72
N GLU A 180 3.42 15.22 3.99
CA GLU A 180 4.27 16.40 4.15
C GLU A 180 3.58 17.66 3.57
N LYS A 181 4.10 18.86 3.87
CA LYS A 181 3.48 20.09 3.35
C LYS A 181 3.70 20.22 1.85
N GLU A 182 4.91 19.89 1.41
CA GLU A 182 5.38 19.91 0.03
C GLU A 182 4.61 18.92 -0.86
N TRP A 183 3.96 17.92 -0.26
CA TRP A 183 3.05 17.01 -0.96
C TRP A 183 1.86 17.73 -1.59
N LEU A 184 1.39 18.85 -1.01
CA LEU A 184 0.32 19.63 -1.64
C LEU A 184 0.72 20.17 -3.03
N ASP A 185 2.00 20.50 -3.20
CA ASP A 185 2.52 21.06 -4.45
C ASP A 185 2.62 20.00 -5.57
N THR A 186 2.50 18.71 -5.23
CA THR A 186 2.56 17.59 -6.18
C THR A 186 1.18 17.10 -6.64
N LEU A 187 0.10 17.65 -6.08
CA LEU A 187 -1.27 17.31 -6.48
C LEU A 187 -1.60 17.88 -7.86
N ALA A 188 -1.81 17.00 -8.84
CA ALA A 188 -2.04 17.41 -10.23
C ALA A 188 -3.39 18.10 -10.47
N THR A 189 -4.40 17.82 -9.64
CA THR A 189 -5.78 18.24 -9.89
C THR A 189 -6.41 19.02 -8.73
N ILE A 190 -5.67 19.29 -7.66
CA ILE A 190 -6.17 20.01 -6.48
C ILE A 190 -5.37 21.29 -6.34
N ASN A 191 -6.06 22.43 -6.17
CA ASN A 191 -5.38 23.67 -5.86
C ASN A 191 -4.99 23.68 -4.38
N PRO A 192 -3.71 23.92 -4.01
CA PRO A 192 -3.30 24.04 -2.61
C PRO A 192 -4.09 25.07 -1.79
N GLU A 193 -4.70 26.07 -2.43
CA GLU A 193 -5.57 27.06 -1.75
C GLU A 193 -6.95 26.50 -1.35
N GLU A 194 -7.38 25.39 -1.96
CA GLU A 194 -8.66 24.73 -1.69
C GLU A 194 -8.58 23.73 -0.52
N VAL A 195 -7.38 23.55 0.04
CA VAL A 195 -7.14 22.64 1.15
C VAL A 195 -6.45 23.33 2.31
N THR A 196 -6.68 22.84 3.52
CA THR A 196 -5.98 23.26 4.72
C THR A 196 -5.04 22.14 5.16
N PHE A 197 -3.75 22.42 5.13
CA PHE A 197 -2.72 21.57 5.72
C PHE A 197 -2.60 21.84 7.22
N LEU A 198 -2.56 20.75 7.98
CA LEU A 198 -2.19 20.73 9.38
C LEU A 198 -0.77 20.16 9.48
N ASP A 199 0.09 20.79 10.29
CA ASP A 199 1.45 20.30 10.50
C ASP A 199 1.42 18.82 10.93
N PHE A 200 2.16 17.98 10.22
CA PHE A 200 2.08 16.54 10.41
C PHE A 200 2.63 16.09 11.78
N VAL A 201 3.56 16.85 12.36
CA VAL A 201 4.08 16.57 13.71
C VAL A 201 3.01 16.89 14.74
N GLU A 202 2.40 18.07 14.66
CA GLU A 202 1.33 18.49 15.57
C GLU A 202 0.10 17.58 15.45
N ALA A 203 -0.35 17.30 14.22
CA ALA A 203 -1.47 16.41 13.95
C ALA A 203 -1.18 14.99 14.45
N GLY A 204 0.00 14.45 14.14
CA GLY A 204 0.41 13.12 14.58
C GLY A 204 0.44 12.98 16.10
N GLN A 205 1.03 13.95 16.81
CA GLN A 205 1.07 13.95 18.28
C GLN A 205 -0.34 14.04 18.89
N LYS A 206 -1.18 14.94 18.37
CA LYS A 206 -2.56 15.10 18.84
C LYS A 206 -3.38 13.83 18.65
N LEU A 207 -3.34 13.25 17.44
CA LEU A 207 -4.11 12.04 17.11
C LEU A 207 -3.59 10.83 17.89
N ALA A 208 -2.28 10.70 18.08
CA ALA A 208 -1.70 9.64 18.92
C ALA A 208 -2.15 9.74 20.39
N ALA A 209 -2.26 10.97 20.94
CA ALA A 209 -2.78 11.18 22.28
C ALA A 209 -4.27 10.83 22.38
N GLN A 210 -5.08 11.23 21.40
CA GLN A 210 -6.51 10.90 21.34
C GLN A 210 -6.75 9.39 21.25
N LEU A 211 -6.04 8.70 20.35
CA LEU A 211 -6.14 7.25 20.17
C LEU A 211 -5.77 6.48 21.45
N LYS A 212 -4.83 6.97 22.27
CA LYS A 212 -4.51 6.36 23.56
C LYS A 212 -5.64 6.52 24.58
N GLN A 213 -6.26 7.71 24.65
CA GLN A 213 -7.36 7.98 25.59
C GLN A 213 -8.62 7.15 25.24
N GLU A 214 -8.91 6.96 23.96
CA GLU A 214 -10.02 6.11 23.51
C GLU A 214 -9.84 4.63 23.89
N VAL A 215 -8.60 4.18 24.08
CA VAL A 215 -8.31 2.84 24.63
C VAL A 215 -8.67 2.79 26.10
N GLU A 216 -8.19 3.74 26.89
CA GLU A 216 -8.42 3.78 28.33
C GLU A 216 -9.91 3.89 28.70
N ALA A 217 -10.71 4.61 27.92
CA ALA A 217 -12.14 4.78 28.16
C ALA A 217 -13.01 3.57 27.78
N THR A 218 -12.49 2.63 26.97
CA THR A 218 -13.24 1.42 26.57
C THR A 218 -13.00 0.25 27.53
N ASP A 219 -11.91 0.30 28.29
CA ASP A 219 -11.51 -0.74 29.26
C ASP A 219 -11.98 -0.45 30.71
N SER A 220 -12.69 0.67 30.93
CA SER A 220 -13.24 1.13 32.22
C SER A 220 -14.76 0.94 32.31
#